data_AF-A0A1G1H6J9-F1
#
_entry.id   AF-A0A1G1H6J9-F1
#
_cell.length_a   1.000
_cell.length_b   1.000
_cell.length_c   1.000
_cell.angle_alpha   90.00
_cell.angle_beta   90.00
_cell.angle_gamma   90.00
#
_symmetry.space_group_name_H-M   'P 1'
#
loop_
_entity.id
_entity.type
_entity.pdbx_description
1 polymer ?
#
loop_
_entity_poly.entity_id
_entity_poly.type
_entity_poly.pdbx_seq_one_letter_code
_entity_poly.pdbx_strand_id
1 'polypeptide(L)' 'EFLEGNMDIGKKLLRDYINATITFQQLGKELNKSSKSIHRMLGPHGNPRLESILGIIKILQTHEKVKLRAKIVQQAA' A
#
# COMPACT_ATOMS: atom_id res chain seq x y z
N GLU A 1 13.56 -0.20 2.73
CA GLU A 1 12.83 0.69 3.67
C GLU A 1 11.37 0.30 3.92
N PHE A 2 10.48 0.23 2.91
CA PHE A 2 9.06 -0.15 3.13
C PHE A 2 8.89 -1.54 3.78
N LEU A 3 9.65 -2.53 3.31
CA LEU A 3 9.63 -3.91 3.82
C LEU A 3 10.59 -4.14 4.99
N GLU A 4 11.31 -3.11 5.43
CA GLU A 4 12.26 -3.19 6.57
C GLU A 4 11.55 -2.93 7.91
N GLY A 5 10.21 -2.84 7.92
CA GLY A 5 9.40 -2.75 9.12
C GLY A 5 9.11 -1.32 9.59
N ASN A 6 9.55 -0.29 8.87
CA ASN A 6 9.22 1.10 9.20
C ASN A 6 7.82 1.47 8.67
N MET A 7 6.82 1.39 9.55
CA MET A 7 5.42 1.68 9.25
C MET A 7 5.17 3.12 8.81
N ASP A 8 5.90 4.10 9.34
CA ASP A 8 5.68 5.52 9.01
C ASP A 8 6.19 5.86 7.62
N ILE A 9 7.38 5.36 7.27
CA ILE A 9 7.90 5.44 5.89
C ILE A 9 6.94 4.71 4.96
N GLY A 10 6.48 3.52 5.35
CA GLY A 10 5.63 2.72 4.49
C GLY A 10 4.29 3.37 4.16
N LYS A 11 3.62 3.92 5.18
CA LYS A 11 2.39 4.70 5.02
C LYS A 11 2.59 5.91 4.10
N LYS A 12 3.69 6.66 4.27
CA LYS A 12 3.99 7.84 3.45
C LYS A 12 4.20 7.44 1.99
N LEU A 13 5.04 6.43 1.74
CA LEU A 13 5.32 5.94 0.40
C LEU A 13 4.05 5.50 -0.33
N LEU A 14 3.16 4.77 0.35
CA LEU A 14 1.87 4.38 -0.23
C LEU A 14 1.02 5.60 -0.59
N ARG A 15 0.92 6.62 0.28
CA ARG A 15 0.15 7.83 -0.07
C ARG A 15 0.73 8.56 -1.26
N ASP A 16 2.04 8.76 -1.28
CA ASP A 16 2.71 9.47 -2.36
C ASP A 16 2.51 8.73 -3.68
N TYR A 17 2.64 7.40 -3.66
CA TYR A 17 2.40 6.56 -4.83
C TYR A 17 0.94 6.61 -5.31
N ILE A 18 -0.03 6.48 -4.41
CA ILE A 18 -1.46 6.56 -4.75
C ILE A 18 -1.80 7.92 -5.36
N ASN A 19 -1.27 9.01 -4.81
CA ASN A 19 -1.47 10.35 -5.34
C ASN A 19 -0.88 10.53 -6.74
N ALA A 20 0.25 9.86 -7.04
CA ALA A 20 0.92 9.96 -8.33
C ALA A 20 0.29 9.09 -9.44
N THR A 21 -0.48 8.05 -9.10
CA THR A 21 -0.91 7.01 -10.06
C THR A 21 -2.43 6.96 -10.26
N ILE A 22 -3.18 6.46 -9.26
CA ILE A 22 -4.59 6.06 -9.40
C ILE A 22 -5.55 7.00 -8.64
N THR A 23 -5.07 7.82 -7.71
CA THR A 23 -5.86 8.63 -6.77
C THR A 23 -6.65 7.82 -5.72
N PHE A 24 -6.91 8.43 -4.57
CA PHE A 24 -7.65 7.79 -3.47
C PHE A 24 -9.13 7.52 -3.79
N GLN A 25 -9.75 8.25 -4.71
CA GLN A 25 -11.15 8.04 -5.09
C GLN A 25 -11.32 6.74 -5.89
N GLN A 26 -10.47 6.50 -6.89
CA GLN A 26 -10.51 5.25 -7.67
C GLN A 26 -10.12 4.06 -6.78
N LEU A 27 -9.04 4.19 -5.99
CA LEU A 27 -8.62 3.15 -5.04
C LEU A 27 -9.73 2.80 -4.03
N GLY A 28 -10.49 3.80 -3.58
CA GLY A 28 -11.64 3.57 -2.69
C GLY A 28 -12.74 2.72 -3.32
N LYS A 29 -13.05 2.97 -4.61
CA LYS A 29 -14.04 2.17 -5.34
C LYS A 29 -13.60 0.71 -5.45
N GLU A 30 -12.34 0.47 -5.79
CA GLU A 30 -11.82 -0.89 -5.94
C GLU A 30 -11.67 -1.64 -4.60
N LEU A 31 -11.32 -0.95 -3.52
CA LEU A 31 -11.25 -1.54 -2.18
C LEU A 31 -12.60 -1.70 -1.48
N ASN A 32 -13.68 -1.20 -2.09
CA ASN A 32 -14.97 -1.04 -1.42
C ASN A 32 -14.83 -0.30 -0.06
N LYS A 33 -14.05 0.80 -0.07
CA LYS A 33 -13.79 1.65 1.11
C LYS A 33 -13.89 3.12 0.71
N SER A 34 -14.31 3.98 1.63
CA SER A 34 -14.31 5.42 1.35
C SER A 34 -12.88 5.95 1.24
N SER A 35 -12.64 6.86 0.29
CA SER A 35 -11.36 7.58 0.13
C SER A 35 -10.90 8.22 1.45
N LYS A 36 -11.82 8.82 2.22
CA LYS A 36 -11.55 9.36 3.57
C LYS A 36 -11.00 8.30 4.53
N SER A 37 -11.54 7.08 4.49
CA SER A 37 -11.04 5.98 5.33
C SER A 37 -9.61 5.59 4.95
N ILE A 38 -9.30 5.54 3.65
CA ILE A 38 -7.97 5.23 3.13
C ILE A 38 -6.96 6.32 3.50
N HIS A 39 -7.31 7.59 3.32
CA HIS A 39 -6.49 8.71 3.78
C HIS A 39 -6.22 8.65 5.29
N ARG A 40 -7.25 8.39 6.10
CA ARG A 40 -7.12 8.30 7.55
C ARG A 40 -6.24 7.13 7.97
N MET A 41 -6.46 5.94 7.41
CA MET A 41 -5.68 4.75 7.78
C MET A 41 -4.22 4.85 7.34
N LEU A 42 -3.96 5.49 6.20
CA LEU A 42 -2.59 5.76 5.79
C LEU A 42 -2.00 6.97 6.49
N GLY A 43 -2.77 7.75 7.28
CA GLY A 43 -2.41 8.99 7.97
C GLY A 43 -1.24 8.86 8.98
N PRO A 44 -0.65 9.97 9.49
CA PRO A 44 0.43 9.91 10.47
C PRO A 44 0.09 9.03 11.68
N HIS A 45 -1.11 9.22 12.24
CA HIS A 45 -1.64 8.41 13.34
C HIS A 45 -2.54 7.25 12.87
N GLY A 46 -2.58 7.00 11.57
CA GLY A 46 -3.36 5.92 10.99
C GLY A 46 -2.68 4.57 11.18
N ASN A 47 -3.50 3.53 11.38
CA ASN A 47 -3.04 2.14 11.38
C ASN A 47 -3.82 1.35 10.34
N PRO A 48 -3.26 1.14 9.13
CA PRO A 48 -3.91 0.33 8.11
C PRO A 48 -3.77 -1.15 8.50
N ARG A 49 -4.91 -1.86 8.59
CA ARG A 49 -4.89 -3.32 8.76
C ARG A 49 -4.13 -3.98 7.61
N LEU A 50 -3.52 -5.13 7.87
CA LEU A 50 -2.81 -5.92 6.86
C LEU A 50 -3.69 -6.20 5.64
N GLU A 51 -4.97 -6.53 5.84
CA GLU A 51 -5.95 -6.73 4.75
C GLU A 51 -6.07 -5.50 3.85
N SER A 52 -6.10 -4.30 4.43
CA SER A 52 -6.14 -3.05 3.66
C SER A 52 -4.84 -2.84 2.89
N ILE A 53 -3.68 -3.08 3.51
CA ILE A 53 -2.38 -2.94 2.84
C ILE A 53 -2.27 -3.92 1.66
N LEU A 54 -2.58 -5.19 1.88
CA LEU A 54 -2.54 -6.21 0.83
C LEU A 54 -3.53 -5.90 -0.30
N GLY A 55 -4.73 -5.41 0.03
CA GLY A 55 -5.70 -4.95 -0.95
C GLY A 55 -5.16 -3.78 -1.80
N ILE A 56 -4.57 -2.78 -1.15
CA ILE A 56 -3.95 -1.63 -1.84
C ILE A 56 -2.87 -2.13 -2.79
N ILE A 57 -1.92 -2.95 -2.32
CA ILE A 57 -0.83 -3.48 -3.14
C ILE A 57 -1.37 -4.26 -4.34
N LYS A 58 -2.40 -5.10 -4.16
CA LYS A 58 -3.02 -5.86 -5.25
C LYS A 58 -3.62 -4.97 -6.34
N ILE A 59 -4.29 -3.89 -5.95
CA ILE A 59 -4.89 -2.95 -6.89
C ILE A 59 -3.79 -2.20 -7.65
N LEU A 60 -2.78 -1.70 -6.94
CA LEU A 60 -1.64 -1.02 -7.55
C LEU A 60 -0.91 -1.93 -8.55
N GLN A 61 -0.69 -3.21 -8.20
CA GLN A 61 -0.11 -4.20 -9.12
C GLN A 61 -0.94 -4.40 -10.39
N THR A 62 -2.26 -4.43 -10.25
CA THR A 62 -3.18 -4.61 -11.38
C THR A 62 -3.18 -3.38 -12.29
N HIS A 63 -3.21 -2.19 -11.70
CA HIS A 63 -3.15 -0.90 -12.40
C HIS A 63 -1.88 -0.77 -13.24
N GLU A 64 -0.74 -1.13 -12.65
CA GLU A 64 0.59 -0.94 -13.24
C GLU A 64 1.05 -2.14 -14.08
N LYS A 65 0.24 -3.20 -14.14
CA LYS A 65 0.55 -4.47 -14.82
C LYS A 65 1.88 -5.11 -14.35
N VAL A 66 2.27 -4.86 -13.10
CA VAL A 66 3.46 -5.44 -12.45
C VAL A 66 3.06 -6.46 -11.40
N LYS A 67 3.89 -7.50 -11.25
CA LYS A 67 3.69 -8.55 -10.24
C LYS A 67 4.89 -8.60 -9.31
N LEU A 68 4.69 -8.19 -8.06
CA LEU A 68 5.74 -8.29 -7.04
C LEU A 68 5.92 -9.78 -6.69
N ARG A 69 7.17 -10.23 -6.65
CA ARG A 69 7.55 -11.59 -6.26
C ARG A 69 8.57 -11.52 -5.14
N ALA A 70 8.27 -12.13 -4.01
CA ALA A 70 9.26 -12.39 -2.99
C ALA A 70 9.91 -13.76 -3.26
N LYS A 71 11.22 -13.86 -3.06
CA LYS A 71 11.96 -15.13 -3.04
C LYS A 71 12.68 -15.23 -1.72
N ILE A 72 12.72 -16.42 -1.15
CA ILE A 72 13.57 -16.69 0.01
C ILE A 72 15.01 -16.71 -0.48
N VAL A 73 15.84 -15.85 0.10
CA VAL A 73 17.29 -15.89 -0.09
C VAL A 73 17.85 -16.44 1.21
N GLN A 74 18.38 -17.65 1.20
CA GLN A 74 19.17 -18.14 2.32
C GLN A 74 20.45 -17.31 2.37
N GLN A 75 20.64 -16.61 3.48
CA GLN A 75 21.90 -15.92 3.75
C GLN A 75 22.91 -17.00 4.16
N ALA A 76 23.96 -17.20 3.36
CA ALA A 76 25.05 -18.08 3.74
C ALA A 76 25.69 -17.53 5.03
N ALA A 77 25.80 -18.39 6.03
CA ALA A 77 26.36 -18.09 7.35
C ALA A 77 27.84 -17.71 7.26
#